data_AF-A0A3D3X1N7-F1
#
_entry.id   AF-A0A3D3X1N7-F1
#
_cell.length_a   1.000
_cell.length_b   1.000
_cell.length_c   1.000
_cell.angle_alpha   90.00
_cell.angle_beta   90.00
_cell.angle_gamma   90.00
#
_symmetry.space_group_name_H-M   'P 1'
#
loop_
_entity.id
_entity.type
_entity.pdbx_description
1 polymer ?
#
loop_
_entity_poly.entity_id
_entity_poly.type
_entity_poly.pdbx_seq_one_letter_code
_entity_poly.pdbx_strand_id
1 'polypeptide(L)' 'MRWISGLIAGGGVGAFFFFSWVIQMLWNNIVVGHLGLFKALNYWQAAGLWFLIILLSAWTGIGANKGLLSHKWRSED' A
#
# COMPACT_ATOMS: atom_id res chain seq x y z
N MET A 1 15.97 -1.36 -19.54
CA MET A 1 14.83 -0.76 -18.80
C MET A 1 13.68 -1.75 -18.50
N ARG A 2 13.32 -2.70 -19.39
CA ARG A 2 12.18 -3.65 -19.17
C ARG A 2 12.35 -4.64 -17.99
N TRP A 3 13.56 -5.04 -17.64
CA TRP A 3 13.82 -6.00 -16.55
C TRP A 3 13.70 -5.40 -15.15
N ILE A 4 14.03 -4.12 -15.00
CA ILE A 4 13.95 -3.40 -13.73
C ILE A 4 12.49 -3.14 -13.37
N SER A 5 11.65 -2.76 -14.34
CA SER A 5 10.20 -2.64 -14.12
C SER A 5 9.55 -3.97 -13.75
N GLY A 6 10.00 -5.10 -14.32
CA GLY A 6 9.51 -6.43 -13.94
C GLY A 6 9.90 -6.84 -12.51
N LEU A 7 11.12 -6.52 -12.07
CA LEU A 7 11.57 -6.77 -10.70
C LEU A 7 10.88 -5.86 -9.68
N ILE A 8 10.63 -4.59 -10.02
CA ILE A 8 9.89 -3.65 -9.17
C ILE A 8 8.42 -4.06 -9.08
N ALA A 9 7.81 -4.47 -10.20
CA ALA A 9 6.42 -4.95 -10.23
C ALA A 9 6.27 -6.28 -9.46
N GLY A 10 7.20 -7.23 -9.63
CA GLY A 10 7.20 -8.50 -8.90
C GLY A 10 7.48 -8.32 -7.41
N GLY A 11 8.41 -7.43 -7.05
CA GLY A 11 8.72 -7.09 -5.66
C GLY A 11 7.55 -6.41 -4.96
N GLY A 12 6.82 -5.52 -5.66
CA GLY A 12 5.62 -4.88 -5.13
C GLY A 12 4.52 -5.87 -4.79
N VAL A 13 4.30 -6.87 -5.64
CA VAL A 13 3.32 -7.94 -5.40
C VAL A 13 3.74 -8.81 -4.21
N GLY A 14 5.02 -9.21 -4.13
CA GLY A 14 5.54 -9.99 -3.01
C GLY A 14 5.44 -9.24 -1.68
N ALA A 15 5.82 -7.96 -1.66
CA ALA A 15 5.70 -7.10 -0.49
C ALA A 15 4.23 -6.94 -0.07
N PHE A 16 3.31 -6.79 -1.03
CA PHE A 16 1.88 -6.69 -0.75
C PHE A 16 1.33 -7.91 0.02
N PHE A 17 1.65 -9.12 -0.44
CA PHE A 17 1.21 -10.36 0.23
C PHE A 17 1.88 -10.57 1.59
N PHE A 18 3.15 -10.20 1.71
CA PHE A 18 3.88 -10.23 2.98
C PHE A 18 3.26 -9.27 4.01
N PHE A 19 3.00 -8.02 3.62
CA PHE A 19 2.35 -7.05 4.51
C PHE A 19 0.92 -7.45 4.88
N SER A 20 0.18 -8.06 3.96
CA SER A 20 -1.17 -8.60 4.25
C SER A 20 -1.13 -9.65 5.36
N TRP A 21 -0.11 -10.52 5.37
CA TRP A 21 0.10 -11.50 6.43
C TRP A 21 0.46 -10.85 7.77
N VAL A 22 1.37 -9.87 7.75
CA VAL A 22 1.74 -9.10 8.95
C VAL A 22 0.52 -8.42 9.57
N ILE A 23 -0.31 -7.76 8.74
CA ILE A 23 -1.53 -7.08 9.20
C ILE A 23 -2.54 -8.09 9.76
N GLN A 24 -2.70 -9.26 9.13
CA GLN A 24 -3.55 -10.32 9.66
C GLN A 24 -3.09 -10.77 11.06
N MET A 25 -1.78 -11.01 11.25
CA MET A 25 -1.22 -11.41 12.54
C MET A 25 -1.41 -10.32 13.60
N LEU A 26 -1.11 -9.06 13.26
CA LEU A 26 -1.29 -7.94 14.18
C LEU A 26 -2.75 -7.76 14.57
N TRP A 27 -3.67 -7.81 13.61
CA TRP A 27 -5.10 -7.67 13.90
C TRP A 27 -5.60 -8.78 14.81
N ASN A 28 -5.23 -10.04 14.51
CA ASN A 28 -5.68 -11.18 15.31
C ASN A 28 -5.07 -11.15 16.71
N ASN A 29 -3.81 -10.75 16.86
CA ASN A 29 -3.19 -10.64 18.19
C ASN A 29 -3.71 -9.44 19.00
N ILE A 30 -3.89 -8.28 18.38
CA ILE A 30 -4.28 -7.06 19.09
C ILE A 30 -5.80 -6.99 19.25
N VAL A 31 -6.55 -7.02 18.16
CA VAL A 31 -7.99 -6.74 18.18
C VAL A 31 -8.78 -7.92 18.76
N VAL A 32 -8.36 -9.14 18.46
CA VAL A 32 -9.02 -10.34 18.99
C VAL A 32 -8.39 -10.78 20.30
N GLY A 33 -7.05 -10.86 20.35
CA GLY A 33 -6.32 -11.33 21.53
C GLY A 33 -6.40 -10.37 22.72
N HIS A 34 -6.16 -9.07 22.51
CA HIS A 34 -6.15 -8.10 23.62
C HIS A 34 -7.50 -7.41 23.86
N LEU A 35 -8.24 -7.12 22.80
CA LEU A 35 -9.46 -6.30 22.92
C LEU A 35 -10.75 -7.13 22.95
N GLY A 36 -10.74 -8.38 22.45
CA GLY A 36 -11.93 -9.25 22.41
C GLY A 36 -13.12 -8.66 21.63
N LEU A 37 -12.90 -7.59 20.86
CA LEU A 37 -13.96 -6.77 20.26
C LEU A 37 -14.50 -7.37 18.96
N PHE A 38 -13.67 -8.10 18.21
CA PHE A 38 -14.02 -8.61 16.88
C PHE A 38 -13.56 -10.05 16.66
N LYS A 39 -14.11 -10.69 15.63
CA LYS A 39 -13.69 -12.01 15.16
C LYS A 39 -12.35 -11.94 14.43
N ALA A 40 -11.58 -13.03 14.47
CA ALA A 40 -10.34 -13.16 13.73
C ALA A 40 -10.55 -12.93 12.23
N LEU A 41 -9.69 -12.08 11.66
CA LEU A 41 -9.62 -11.84 10.23
C LEU A 41 -8.94 -13.03 9.55
N ASN A 42 -9.58 -13.50 8.47
CA ASN A 42 -8.95 -14.45 7.56
C ASN A 42 -7.96 -13.71 6.63
N TYR A 43 -6.95 -14.42 6.13
CA TYR A 43 -5.90 -13.87 5.28
C TYR A 43 -6.45 -13.09 4.08
N TRP A 44 -7.45 -13.64 3.39
CA TRP A 44 -8.11 -12.98 2.25
C TRP A 44 -8.79 -11.66 2.62
N GLN A 45 -9.33 -11.54 3.83
CA GLN A 45 -9.96 -10.31 4.30
C GLN A 45 -8.91 -9.26 4.67
N ALA A 46 -7.81 -9.67 5.30
CA ALA A 46 -6.69 -8.78 5.61
C ALA A 46 -6.03 -8.25 4.32
N ALA A 47 -5.82 -9.13 3.33
CA ALA A 47 -5.32 -8.74 2.02
C ALA A 47 -6.28 -7.78 1.30
N GLY A 48 -7.58 -8.04 1.35
CA GLY A 48 -8.60 -7.16 0.77
C GLY A 48 -8.64 -5.77 1.42
N LEU A 49 -8.60 -5.70 2.77
CA LEU A 49 -8.51 -4.44 3.52
C LEU A 49 -7.25 -3.67 3.18
N TRP A 50 -6.10 -4.36 3.14
CA TRP A 50 -4.83 -3.74 2.79
C TRP A 50 -4.81 -3.22 1.35
N PHE A 51 -5.40 -3.95 0.41
CA PHE A 51 -5.57 -3.51 -0.97
C PHE A 51 -6.43 -2.26 -1.08
N LEU A 52 -7.55 -2.20 -0.35
CA LEU A 52 -8.42 -1.02 -0.33
C LEU A 52 -7.70 0.21 0.24
N ILE A 53 -6.92 0.04 1.31
CA ILE A 53 -6.10 1.12 1.89
C ILE A 53 -5.11 1.65 0.85
N ILE A 54 -4.40 0.77 0.15
CA ILE A 54 -3.45 1.16 -0.89
C ILE A 54 -4.16 1.88 -2.04
N LEU A 55 -5.32 1.41 -2.49
CA LEU A 55 -6.12 2.09 -3.53
C LEU A 55 -6.53 3.50 -3.10
N LEU A 56 -7.00 3.67 -1.86
CA LEU A 56 -7.38 4.97 -1.31
C LEU A 56 -6.16 5.91 -1.21
N SER A 57 -5.02 5.42 -0.74
CA SER A 57 -3.77 6.20 -0.66
C SER A 57 -3.18 6.52 -2.03
N ALA A 58 -3.30 5.62 -3.01
CA ALA A 58 -2.85 5.84 -4.38
C ALA A 58 -3.62 6.99 -5.04
N TRP A 59 -4.93 7.10 -4.74
CA TRP A 59 -5.74 8.22 -5.21
C TRP A 59 -5.31 9.56 -4.61
N THR A 60 -4.91 9.58 -3.32
CA THR A 60 -4.42 10.80 -2.66
C THR A 60 -3.14 11.37 -3.31
N GLY A 61 -2.29 10.50 -3.88
CA GLY A 61 -1.04 10.91 -4.54
C GLY A 61 -1.22 11.61 -5.90
N ILE A 62 -2.31 11.35 -6.63
CA ILE A 62 -2.55 11.91 -7.98
C ILE A 62 -2.79 13.43 -7.94
N GLY A 63 -3.26 13.98 -6.81
CA GLY A 63 -3.49 15.42 -6.64
C GLY A 63 -2.21 16.26 -6.39
N ALA A 64 -1.13 15.65 -5.90
CA ALA A 64 0.05 16.39 -5.43
C ALA A 64 1.08 16.73 -6.52
N ASN A 65 1.03 16.06 -7.69
CA ASN A 65 2.15 16.10 -8.65
C ASN A 65 1.94 17.03 -9.87
N LYS A 66 0.83 17.78 -9.96
CA LYS A 66 0.62 18.68 -11.10
C LYS A 66 1.24 20.08 -10.94
N GLY A 67 1.59 20.49 -9.71
CA GLY A 67 2.10 21.85 -9.44
C GLY A 67 3.62 22.01 -9.40
N LEU A 68 4.38 20.94 -9.09
CA LEU A 68 5.81 21.05 -8.75
C LEU A 68 6.78 20.91 -9.93
N LEU A 69 6.34 20.41 -11.08
CA LEU A 69 7.20 20.20 -12.26
C LEU A 69 7.19 21.36 -13.28
N SER A 70 6.25 22.32 -13.15
CA SER A 70 6.12 23.43 -14.11
C SER A 70 7.13 24.58 -13.86
N HIS A 71 7.59 24.76 -12.62
CA HIS A 71 8.34 25.98 -12.26
C HIS A 71 9.86 25.91 -12.51
N LYS A 72 10.40 24.78 -12.98
CA LYS A 72 11.86 24.59 -13.17
C LYS A 72 12.34 24.72 -14.62
N TRP A 73 11.44 24.94 -15.59
CA TRP A 73 11.79 25.05 -17.01
C TRP A 73 11.81 26.50 -17.55
N ARG A 74 11.81 27.51 -16.68
CA ARG A 74 11.75 28.94 -17.06
C ARG A 74 12.80 29.80 -16.35
N SER A 75 14.05 29.37 -16.32
CA SER A 75 15.15 30.19 -15.78
C SER A 75 16.47 30.04 -16.54
N GLU A 76 16.41 29.80 -17.85
CA GLU A 76 17.57 29.87 -18.73
C GLU A 76 17.17 30.70 -19.96
N ASP A 77 17.02 32.02 -19.73
CA ASP A 77 17.12 33.06 -20.75
C ASP A 77 18.38 33.89 -20.45
#